data_AF-A0AA38BU15-F1
#
_entry.id   AF-A0AA38BU15-F1
#
_cell.length_a   1.000
_cell.length_b   1.000
_cell.length_c   1.000
_cell.angle_alpha   90.00
_cell.angle_beta   90.00
_cell.angle_gamma   90.00
#
_symmetry.space_group_name_H-M   'P 1'
#
loop_
_entity.id
_entity.type
_entity.pdbx_description
1 polymer ?
#
loop_
_entity_poly.entity_id
_entity_poly.type
_entity_poly.pdbx_seq_one_letter_code
_entity_poly.pdbx_strand_id
1 'polypeptide(L)'
;SRKVKFPSNVGIDAEDEILVIEFDEALPQGEEILAIEFQGTLNDQMKCFYRSSYVSNGEKRNMEITLFEPADARICFPCWDEPAYKGYSWVLWEKH
;
A
#
# COMPACT_ATOMS: atom_id res chain seq x y z
N SER A 1 -25.12 13.96 2.11
CA SER A 1 -23.65 14.03 2.05
C SER A 1 -23.10 12.67 2.50
N ARG A 2 -22.00 12.18 1.93
CA ARG A 2 -21.33 11.01 2.51
C ARG A 2 -20.75 11.42 3.88
N LYS A 3 -21.08 10.68 4.94
CA LYS A 3 -20.59 10.95 6.29
C LYS A 3 -19.23 10.27 6.45
N VAL A 4 -18.20 11.04 6.78
CA VAL A 4 -16.89 10.46 7.08
C VAL A 4 -16.96 9.76 8.44
N LYS A 5 -16.55 8.49 8.49
CA LYS A 5 -16.36 7.74 9.74
C LYS A 5 -14.86 7.61 9.99
N PHE A 6 -14.44 7.84 11.22
CA PHE A 6 -13.08 7.57 11.67
C PHE A 6 -13.07 6.26 12.45
N PRO A 7 -11.99 5.47 12.37
CA PRO A 7 -11.86 4.28 13.18
C PRO A 7 -11.75 4.63 14.66
N SER A 8 -12.31 3.78 15.52
CA SER A 8 -12.13 3.89 16.97
C SER A 8 -10.82 3.28 17.45
N ASN A 9 -10.26 2.35 16.67
CA ASN A 9 -8.95 1.77 16.92
C ASN A 9 -8.30 1.34 15.59
N VAL A 10 -6.96 1.38 15.56
CA VAL A 10 -6.15 0.94 14.43
C VAL A 10 -5.00 0.11 14.99
N GLY A 11 -4.92 -1.15 14.60
CA GLY A 11 -3.92 -2.11 15.04
C GLY A 11 -3.18 -2.75 13.88
N ILE A 12 -2.02 -3.33 14.16
CA ILE A 12 -1.27 -4.15 13.20
C ILE A 12 -1.13 -5.54 13.81
N ASP A 13 -1.55 -6.56 13.07
CA ASP A 13 -1.18 -7.93 13.35
C ASP A 13 0.09 -8.24 12.56
N ALA A 14 1.20 -8.42 13.27
CA ALA A 14 2.50 -8.64 12.67
C ALA A 14 2.71 -10.09 12.20
N GLU A 15 1.95 -11.04 12.74
CA GLU A 15 2.07 -12.45 12.33
C GLU A 15 1.41 -12.68 10.98
N ASP A 16 0.22 -12.09 10.79
CA ASP A 16 -0.56 -12.20 9.55
C ASP A 16 -0.30 -11.05 8.56
N GLU A 17 0.51 -10.07 8.93
CA GLU A 17 0.83 -8.87 8.15
C GLU A 17 -0.42 -8.06 7.72
N ILE A 18 -1.38 -7.91 8.63
CA ILE A 18 -2.65 -7.21 8.36
C ILE A 18 -2.79 -5.92 9.17
N LEU A 19 -3.38 -4.91 8.52
CA LEU A 19 -3.86 -3.69 9.15
C LEU A 19 -5.31 -3.90 9.61
N VAL A 20 -5.56 -3.80 10.91
CA VAL A 20 -6.89 -3.93 11.51
C VAL A 20 -7.46 -2.54 11.78
N ILE A 21 -8.62 -2.26 11.19
CA ILE A 21 -9.33 -0.97 11.32
C ILE A 21 -10.69 -1.24 11.96
N GLU A 22 -10.88 -0.76 13.19
CA GLU A 22 -12.09 -1.00 13.99
C GLU A 22 -12.98 0.24 14.03
N PHE A 23 -14.30 0.03 14.02
CA PHE A 23 -15.30 1.08 14.14
C PHE A 23 -16.30 0.72 15.25
N ASP A 24 -16.71 1.70 16.05
CA ASP A 24 -17.68 1.51 17.14
C ASP A 24 -19.08 1.11 16.64
N GLU A 25 -19.37 1.43 15.38
CA GLU A 25 -20.63 1.12 14.72
C GLU A 25 -20.38 0.26 13.49
N ALA A 26 -21.33 -0.63 13.20
CA ALA A 26 -21.35 -1.34 11.93
C ALA A 26 -21.28 -0.36 10.74
N LEU A 27 -20.45 -0.72 9.76
CA LEU A 27 -20.39 0.01 8.50
C LEU A 27 -21.65 -0.29 7.67
N PRO A 28 -22.21 0.71 6.97
CA PRO A 28 -23.34 0.48 6.09
C PRO A 28 -22.95 -0.50 4.97
N GLN A 29 -23.91 -1.31 4.52
CA GLN A 29 -23.71 -2.17 3.37
C GLN A 29 -23.68 -1.33 2.08
N GLY A 30 -22.68 -1.54 1.23
CA GLY A 30 -22.58 -0.88 -0.07
C GLY A 30 -21.14 -0.52 -0.43
N GLU A 31 -21.00 0.29 -1.47
CA GLU A 31 -19.71 0.84 -1.89
C GLU A 31 -19.33 2.04 -1.04
N GLU A 32 -18.19 1.94 -0.37
CA GLU A 32 -17.61 3.01 0.43
C GLU A 32 -16.16 3.28 0.03
N ILE A 33 -15.63 4.45 0.43
CA ILE A 33 -14.25 4.84 0.16
C ILE A 33 -13.46 4.75 1.47
N LEU A 34 -12.43 3.90 1.49
CA LEU A 34 -11.45 3.86 2.56
C LEU A 34 -10.24 4.72 2.16
N ALA A 35 -9.97 5.76 2.92
CA ALA A 35 -8.80 6.62 2.75
C ALA A 35 -7.78 6.33 3.85
N ILE A 36 -6.54 6.01 3.47
CA ILE A 36 -5.45 5.72 4.39
C ILE A 36 -4.25 6.56 3.98
N GLU A 37 -3.76 7.38 4.90
CA GLU A 37 -2.45 8.02 4.77
C GLU A 37 -1.39 7.10 5.38
N PHE A 38 -0.33 6.82 4.62
CA PHE A 38 0.77 5.95 5.04
C PHE A 38 2.12 6.51 4.60
N GLN A 39 3.19 6.02 5.21
CA GLN A 39 4.57 6.31 4.84
C GLN A 39 5.37 5.01 4.82
N GLY A 40 6.26 4.88 3.84
CA GLY A 40 7.16 3.74 3.70
C GLY A 40 8.57 4.21 3.40
N THR A 41 9.55 3.36 3.72
CA THR A 41 10.95 3.61 3.34
C THR A 41 11.30 2.75 2.14
N LEU A 42 11.83 3.38 1.09
CA LEU A 42 12.43 2.67 -0.05
C LEU A 42 13.52 1.73 0.46
N ASN A 43 13.41 0.45 0.09
CA ASN A 43 14.37 -0.58 0.51
C ASN A 43 15.35 -0.92 -0.62
N ASP A 44 16.45 -1.58 -0.28
CA ASP A 44 17.44 -2.10 -1.24
C ASP A 44 17.35 -3.65 -1.36
N GLN A 45 16.22 -4.23 -0.97
CA GLN A 45 16.04 -5.68 -0.79
C GLN A 45 15.41 -6.38 -1.99
N MET A 46 15.34 -5.71 -3.15
CA MET A 46 14.66 -6.21 -4.36
C MET A 46 13.20 -6.63 -4.12
N LYS A 47 12.54 -6.00 -3.14
CA LYS A 47 11.15 -6.28 -2.77
C LYS A 47 10.31 -5.04 -2.85
N CYS A 48 9.07 -5.20 -3.28
CA CYS A 48 8.13 -4.11 -3.42
C CYS A 48 8.74 -2.94 -4.19
N PHE A 49 8.90 -1.77 -3.60
CA PHE A 49 9.49 -0.60 -4.23
C PHE A 49 10.94 -0.46 -3.77
N TYR A 50 11.87 -0.67 -4.71
CA TYR A 50 13.31 -0.68 -4.42
C TYR A 50 14.10 0.09 -5.47
N ARG A 51 15.29 0.56 -5.07
CA ARG A 51 16.21 1.27 -5.96
C ARG A 51 17.18 0.31 -6.62
N SER A 52 17.39 0.49 -7.92
CA SER A 52 18.45 -0.17 -8.69
C SER A 52 19.25 0.85 -9.49
N SER A 53 20.33 0.42 -10.12
CA SER A 53 21.15 1.28 -10.97
C SER A 53 21.62 0.56 -12.22
N TYR A 54 21.78 1.30 -13.31
CA TYR A 54 22.25 0.80 -14.59
C TYR A 54 23.20 1.79 -15.24
N VAL A 55 24.00 1.33 -16.19
CA VAL A 55 24.92 2.18 -16.96
C VAL A 55 24.31 2.45 -18.33
N SER A 56 24.23 3.74 -18.69
CA SER A 56 23.78 4.20 -20.00
C SER A 56 24.79 5.21 -20.53
N ASN A 57 25.38 4.96 -21.70
CA ASN A 57 26.39 5.82 -22.31
C ASN A 57 27.60 6.13 -21.40
N GLY A 58 28.00 5.15 -20.57
CA GLY A 58 29.10 5.32 -19.61
C GLY A 58 28.72 6.05 -18.32
N GLU A 59 27.48 6.53 -18.18
CA GLU A 59 26.99 7.17 -16.96
C GLU A 59 26.13 6.22 -16.13
N LYS A 60 26.35 6.21 -14.80
CA LYS A 60 25.49 5.49 -13.86
C LYS A 60 24.20 6.27 -13.66
N ARG A 61 23.06 5.60 -13.88
CA ARG A 61 21.71 6.14 -13.67
C ARG A 61 20.98 5.29 -12.65
N ASN A 62 20.16 5.94 -11.83
CA ASN A 62 19.28 5.28 -10.87
C ASN A 62 17.94 4.94 -11.53
N MET A 63 17.32 3.86 -11.09
CA MET A 63 15.94 3.52 -11.41
C MET A 63 15.23 3.06 -10.13
N GLU A 64 13.93 3.29 -10.06
CA GLU A 64 13.06 2.76 -9.03
C GLU A 64 12.18 1.67 -9.67
N ILE A 65 12.12 0.51 -9.02
CA ILE A 65 11.45 -0.68 -9.54
C ILE A 65 10.39 -1.10 -8.54
N THR A 66 9.20 -1.46 -9.03
CA THR A 66 8.18 -2.18 -8.26
C THR A 66 8.21 -3.67 -8.59
N LEU A 67 8.23 -4.51 -7.55
CA LEU A 67 8.10 -5.96 -7.63
C LEU A 67 7.16 -6.45 -6.53
N PHE A 68 5.92 -6.76 -6.90
CA PHE A 68 4.84 -7.07 -5.94
C PHE A 68 4.52 -8.55 -5.82
N GLU A 69 5.05 -9.41 -6.69
CA GLU A 69 4.76 -10.83 -6.63
C GLU A 69 5.62 -11.56 -5.58
N PRO A 70 5.05 -12.56 -4.88
CA PRO A 70 3.63 -12.95 -4.93
C PRO A 70 2.70 -12.10 -4.03
N ALA A 71 3.24 -11.51 -2.95
CA ALA A 71 2.49 -10.77 -1.94
C ALA A 71 3.35 -9.67 -1.28
N ASP A 72 4.16 -8.99 -2.09
CA ASP A 72 5.02 -7.90 -1.64
C ASP A 72 4.31 -6.54 -1.74
N ALA A 73 3.15 -6.42 -2.39
CA ALA A 73 2.45 -5.13 -2.55
C ALA A 73 2.14 -4.46 -1.19
N ARG A 74 1.77 -5.27 -0.19
CA ARG A 74 1.51 -4.85 1.19
C ARG A 74 2.67 -4.12 1.86
N ILE A 75 3.90 -4.32 1.38
CA ILE A 75 5.11 -3.65 1.90
C ILE A 75 5.13 -2.17 1.46
N CYS A 76 4.55 -1.84 0.30
CA CYS A 76 4.57 -0.48 -0.24
C CYS A 76 3.35 0.34 0.14
N PHE A 77 2.18 -0.29 0.15
CA PHE A 77 0.94 0.40 0.46
C PHE A 77 -0.10 -0.58 1.03
N PRO A 78 -0.98 -0.12 1.94
CA PRO A 78 -2.08 -0.94 2.43
C PRO A 78 -3.03 -1.33 1.29
N CYS A 79 -3.21 -2.63 1.07
CA CYS A 79 -4.13 -3.16 0.06
C CYS A 79 -4.62 -4.56 0.44
N TRP A 80 -5.65 -5.04 -0.28
CA TRP A 80 -6.06 -6.44 -0.21
C TRP A 80 -5.13 -7.26 -1.11
N ASP A 81 -3.99 -7.66 -0.56
CA ASP A 81 -2.87 -8.30 -1.28
C ASP A 81 -3.07 -9.81 -1.48
N GLU A 82 -4.20 -10.17 -2.10
CA GLU A 82 -4.44 -11.53 -2.59
C GLU A 82 -4.96 -11.49 -4.04
N PRO A 83 -4.59 -12.45 -4.91
CA PRO A 83 -4.97 -12.43 -6.33
C PRO A 83 -6.48 -12.41 -6.61
N ALA A 84 -7.29 -12.87 -5.65
CA ALA A 84 -8.74 -12.88 -5.77
C ALA A 84 -9.36 -11.47 -5.70
N TYR A 85 -8.69 -10.51 -5.07
CA TYR A 85 -9.19 -9.15 -4.85
C TYR A 85 -8.72 -8.17 -5.94
N LYS A 86 -9.31 -8.30 -7.14
CA LYS A 86 -9.03 -7.37 -8.24
C LYS A 86 -9.71 -6.01 -7.99
N GLY A 87 -8.91 -4.96 -7.86
CA GLY A 87 -9.35 -3.57 -7.77
C GLY A 87 -9.09 -2.79 -9.08
N TYR A 88 -9.90 -1.76 -9.34
CA TYR A 88 -9.87 -0.96 -10.58
C TYR A 88 -9.45 0.51 -10.39
N SER A 89 -9.23 0.98 -9.15
CA SER A 89 -8.80 2.35 -8.90
C SER A 89 -7.96 2.45 -7.62
N TRP A 90 -6.70 2.80 -7.76
CA TRP A 90 -5.78 3.15 -6.68
C TRP A 90 -5.25 4.56 -6.97
N VAL A 91 -5.37 5.47 -6.01
CA VAL A 91 -4.75 6.80 -6.12
C VAL A 91 -3.58 6.85 -5.15
N LEU A 92 -2.37 6.66 -5.69
CA LEU A 92 -1.13 6.91 -4.95
C LEU A 92 -0.87 8.41 -4.98
N TRP A 93 -0.91 9.08 -3.83
CA TRP A 93 -0.44 10.46 -3.70
C TRP A 93 1.02 10.42 -3.21
N GLU A 94 1.98 10.60 -4.10
CA GLU A 94 3.35 10.92 -3.69
C GLU A 94 3.41 12.41 -3.32
N LYS A 95 3.73 12.71 -2.06
CA LYS A 95 4.31 14.01 -1.71
C LYS A 95 5.82 13.88 -1.91
N HIS A 96 6.32 14.48 -2.99
CA HIS A 96 7.73 14.88 -3.06
C HIS A 96 8.05 15.92 -1.99
#